data_AF-A0A380FKF2-F1
#
_entry.id   AF-A0A380FKF2-F1
#
_cell.length_a   1.000
_cell.length_b   1.000
_cell.length_c   1.000
_cell.angle_alpha   90.00
_cell.angle_beta   90.00
_cell.angle_gamma   90.00
#
_symmetry.space_group_name_H-M   'P 1'
#
loop_
_entity.id
_entity.type
_entity.pdbx_description
1 polymer ?
#
loop_
_entity_poly.entity_id
_entity_poly.type
_entity_poly.pdbx_seq_one_letter_code
_entity_poly.pdbx_strand_id
1 'polypeptide(L)'
;MRANPETGEIIRLIQELAHDYPTGPDERQESSHVHFLKTTPDEKYVVAADLGTDKVVTYEYGDEGLKVYAVSDFEPGDGPRHIAFHEDGKHAYIVHEISNMVSTVAYNDGKFTEIERHSTIPATFEGETKLAGIRLSNDQKFIYISNRGHDSIAIFKIGEKGSSISFVDIVSSGGEFPRDFNITNSDEYLVCAHQEGDYALTVFKRNKVTGELTQVDHQQQAPEGVCVQFLQ
;
A
#
# COMPACT_ATOMS: atom_id res chain seq x y z
N MET A 1 -3.55 21.67 4.36
CA MET A 1 -3.53 22.57 5.54
C MET A 1 -2.22 23.35 5.56
N ARG A 2 -2.14 24.49 6.25
CA ARG A 2 -0.88 25.22 6.49
C ARG A 2 -0.42 24.95 7.92
N ALA A 3 0.83 24.54 8.08
CA ALA A 3 1.46 24.38 9.38
C ALA A 3 2.37 25.57 9.70
N ASN A 4 2.53 25.87 10.98
CA ASN A 4 3.57 26.76 11.47
C ASN A 4 4.94 26.08 11.26
N PRO A 5 5.88 26.72 10.55
CA PRO A 5 7.17 26.11 10.24
C PRO A 5 8.07 25.90 11.48
N GLU A 6 7.83 26.60 12.58
CA GLU A 6 8.59 26.47 13.83
C GLU A 6 7.97 25.45 14.78
N THR A 7 6.64 25.43 14.92
CA THR A 7 5.94 24.60 15.91
C THR A 7 5.31 23.34 15.34
N GLY A 8 5.14 23.25 14.01
CA GLY A 8 4.40 22.18 13.34
C GLY A 8 2.88 22.27 13.52
N GLU A 9 2.36 23.23 14.29
CA GLU A 9 0.93 23.38 14.54
C GLU A 9 0.17 23.73 13.26
N ILE A 10 -1.00 23.14 13.06
CA ILE A 10 -1.88 23.50 11.95
C ILE A 10 -2.49 24.87 12.23
N ILE A 11 -2.13 25.86 11.42
CA ILE A 11 -2.58 27.25 11.59
C ILE A 11 -3.80 27.60 10.74
N ARG A 12 -4.04 26.87 9.65
CA ARG A 12 -5.19 27.11 8.76
C ARG A 12 -5.49 25.93 7.83
N LEU A 13 -6.78 25.70 7.55
CA LEU A 13 -7.21 24.89 6.40
C LEU A 13 -7.01 25.68 5.08
N ILE A 14 -6.25 25.12 4.14
CA ILE A 14 -6.01 25.73 2.83
C ILE A 14 -7.19 25.45 1.89
N GLN A 15 -7.58 24.17 1.80
CA GLN A 15 -8.60 23.67 0.89
C GLN A 15 -9.19 22.39 1.47
N GLU A 16 -10.47 22.16 1.18
CA GLU A 16 -11.14 20.87 1.25
C GLU A 16 -11.47 20.46 -0.19
N LEU A 17 -11.18 19.21 -0.55
CA LEU A 17 -11.41 18.69 -1.89
C LEU A 17 -12.09 17.34 -1.77
N ALA A 18 -13.23 17.19 -2.42
CA ALA A 18 -13.95 15.93 -2.55
C ALA A 18 -13.71 15.33 -3.93
N HIS A 19 -13.55 14.01 -3.98
CA HIS A 19 -13.62 13.26 -5.24
C HIS A 19 -15.10 13.06 -5.59
N ASP A 20 -15.53 13.68 -6.69
CA ASP A 20 -16.88 13.52 -7.25
C ASP A 20 -16.78 12.77 -8.58
N TYR A 21 -16.37 11.50 -8.48
CA TYR A 21 -16.26 10.59 -9.61
C TYR A 21 -17.31 9.48 -9.50
N PRO A 22 -17.68 8.82 -10.61
CA PRO A 22 -18.47 7.60 -10.55
C PRO A 22 -17.82 6.58 -9.63
N THR A 23 -18.63 5.96 -8.78
CA THR A 23 -18.17 4.92 -7.87
C THR A 23 -18.05 3.57 -8.57
N GLY A 24 -17.30 2.66 -7.95
CA GLY A 24 -17.19 1.27 -8.41
C GLY A 24 -18.43 0.42 -8.07
N PRO A 25 -18.48 -0.83 -8.58
CA PRO A 25 -19.64 -1.71 -8.47
C PRO A 25 -19.78 -2.45 -7.14
N ASP A 26 -18.76 -2.44 -6.28
CA ASP A 26 -18.76 -3.20 -5.01
C ASP A 26 -19.57 -2.48 -3.92
N GLU A 27 -20.11 -3.23 -2.95
CA GLU A 27 -20.89 -2.66 -1.83
C GLU A 27 -20.05 -1.71 -0.95
N ARG A 28 -18.71 -1.81 -1.01
CA ARG A 28 -17.78 -0.95 -0.29
C ARG A 28 -17.41 0.31 -1.08
N GLN A 29 -18.07 0.52 -2.22
CA GLN A 29 -17.86 1.63 -3.15
C GLN A 29 -19.15 2.45 -3.29
N GLU A 30 -19.88 2.68 -2.20
CA GLU A 30 -21.08 3.55 -2.22
C GLU A 30 -20.74 5.04 -2.35
N SER A 31 -19.49 5.42 -2.06
CA SER A 31 -18.98 6.79 -2.15
C SER A 31 -17.47 6.81 -2.32
N SER A 32 -16.87 7.98 -2.57
CA SER A 32 -15.40 8.14 -2.59
C SER A 32 -14.78 7.80 -1.23
N HIS A 33 -13.68 7.04 -1.26
CA HIS A 33 -12.89 6.61 -0.11
C HIS A 33 -11.39 6.74 -0.39
N VAL A 34 -10.87 7.97 -0.35
CA VAL A 34 -9.42 8.23 -0.46
C VAL A 34 -8.68 7.54 0.70
N HIS A 35 -7.80 6.61 0.37
CA HIS A 35 -7.11 5.76 1.35
C HIS A 35 -5.58 5.97 1.38
N PHE A 36 -5.02 6.67 0.38
CA PHE A 36 -3.59 6.97 0.32
C PHE A 36 -3.35 8.37 -0.21
N LEU A 37 -2.30 9.01 0.30
CA LEU A 37 -1.82 10.30 -0.18
C LEU A 37 -0.30 10.36 0.00
N LYS A 38 0.46 10.58 -1.08
CA LYS A 38 1.93 10.72 -1.02
C LYS A 38 2.45 11.57 -2.17
N THR A 39 3.58 12.25 -1.98
CA THR A 39 4.31 12.87 -3.08
C THR A 39 4.85 11.81 -4.06
N THR A 40 4.80 12.08 -5.36
CA THR A 40 5.41 11.26 -6.41
C THR A 40 6.95 11.31 -6.34
N PRO A 41 7.67 10.31 -6.89
CA PRO A 41 9.14 10.26 -6.81
C PRO A 41 9.87 11.45 -7.47
N ASP A 42 9.22 12.12 -8.43
CA ASP A 42 9.73 13.31 -9.10
C ASP A 42 9.42 14.61 -8.36
N GLU A 43 8.74 14.54 -7.21
CA GLU A 43 8.31 15.68 -6.38
C GLU A 43 7.46 16.72 -7.11
N LYS A 44 6.85 16.34 -8.24
CA LYS A 44 6.00 17.25 -9.02
C LYS A 44 4.53 17.18 -8.60
N TYR A 45 4.09 16.03 -8.10
CA TYR A 45 2.70 15.79 -7.80
C TYR A 45 2.50 15.16 -6.42
N VAL A 46 1.30 15.32 -5.88
CA VAL A 46 0.78 14.45 -4.83
C VAL A 46 -0.17 13.45 -5.50
N VAL A 47 -0.03 12.17 -5.19
CA VAL A 47 -0.92 11.10 -5.66
C VAL A 47 -1.87 10.67 -4.56
N ALA A 48 -3.15 10.47 -4.91
CA ALA A 48 -4.20 9.91 -4.07
C ALA A 48 -4.74 8.61 -4.68
N ALA A 49 -4.89 7.56 -3.87
CA ALA A 49 -5.63 6.36 -4.26
C ALA A 49 -7.02 6.40 -3.62
N ASP A 50 -8.05 6.22 -4.44
CA ASP A 50 -9.44 6.27 -4.01
C ASP A 50 -10.10 4.91 -4.25
N LEU A 51 -10.32 4.20 -3.14
CA LEU A 51 -10.93 2.89 -3.10
C LEU A 51 -12.36 2.93 -3.65
N GLY A 52 -13.10 4.00 -3.39
CA GLY A 52 -14.51 4.11 -3.71
C GLY A 52 -14.81 4.32 -5.20
N THR A 53 -13.84 4.82 -5.95
CA THR A 53 -14.04 5.25 -7.35
C THR A 53 -13.17 4.51 -8.37
N ASP A 54 -12.40 3.51 -7.91
CA ASP A 54 -11.43 2.76 -8.72
C ASP A 54 -10.40 3.67 -9.42
N LYS A 55 -9.95 4.72 -8.73
CA LYS A 55 -9.10 5.77 -9.32
C LYS A 55 -7.85 6.05 -8.52
N VAL A 56 -6.80 6.39 -9.26
CA VAL A 56 -5.62 7.07 -8.74
C VAL A 56 -5.55 8.45 -9.36
N VAL A 57 -5.57 9.47 -8.52
CA VAL A 57 -5.60 10.88 -8.92
C VAL A 57 -4.29 11.54 -8.54
N THR A 58 -3.69 12.28 -9.46
CA THR A 58 -2.52 13.11 -9.16
C THR A 58 -2.88 14.59 -9.17
N TYR A 59 -2.19 15.34 -8.32
CA TYR A 59 -2.41 16.75 -8.08
C TYR A 59 -1.11 17.53 -8.26
N GLU A 60 -1.18 18.64 -8.98
CA GLU A 60 -0.25 19.74 -8.74
C GLU A 60 -0.50 20.26 -7.31
N TYR A 61 0.55 20.60 -6.58
CA TYR A 61 0.46 21.10 -5.21
C TYR A 61 1.32 22.34 -4.99
N GLY A 62 0.84 23.26 -4.15
CA GLY A 62 1.55 24.49 -3.80
C GLY A 62 0.82 25.29 -2.71
N ASP A 63 1.17 26.57 -2.56
CA ASP A 63 0.60 27.45 -1.52
C ASP A 63 -0.92 27.65 -1.67
N GLU A 64 -1.45 27.50 -2.89
CA GLU A 64 -2.88 27.63 -3.18
C GLU A 64 -3.68 26.33 -2.99
N GLY A 65 -3.02 25.22 -2.63
CA GLY A 65 -3.64 23.92 -2.40
C GLY A 65 -3.34 22.90 -3.50
N LEU A 66 -4.30 22.02 -3.76
CA LEU A 66 -4.24 20.92 -4.71
C LEU A 66 -5.09 21.21 -5.94
N LYS A 67 -4.54 20.92 -7.12
CA LYS A 67 -5.24 20.99 -8.40
C LYS A 67 -5.07 19.68 -9.16
N VAL A 68 -6.18 19.06 -9.56
CA VAL A 68 -6.17 17.80 -10.31
C VAL A 68 -5.31 17.97 -11.56
N TYR A 69 -4.32 17.09 -11.72
CA TYR A 69 -3.43 17.02 -12.87
C TYR A 69 -3.81 15.87 -13.80
N ALA A 70 -3.89 14.65 -13.26
CA ALA A 70 -4.32 13.47 -14.00
C ALA A 70 -5.17 12.53 -13.15
N VAL A 71 -6.00 11.75 -13.83
CA VAL A 71 -6.82 10.68 -13.27
C VAL A 71 -6.46 9.41 -14.04
N SER A 72 -6.15 8.35 -13.31
CA SER A 72 -5.87 7.02 -13.86
C SER A 72 -6.93 6.05 -13.34
N ASP A 73 -7.65 5.41 -14.24
CA ASP A 73 -8.68 4.42 -13.93
C ASP A 73 -8.08 3.02 -13.75
N PHE A 74 -8.65 2.26 -12.83
CA PHE A 74 -8.36 0.84 -12.59
C PHE A 74 -9.60 -0.02 -12.88
N GLU A 75 -9.49 -1.35 -12.73
CA GLU A 75 -10.61 -2.23 -13.06
C GLU A 75 -11.80 -1.96 -12.12
N PRO A 76 -13.06 -1.99 -12.61
CA PRO A 76 -14.22 -1.85 -11.75
C PRO A 76 -14.23 -2.89 -10.62
N GLY A 77 -14.27 -2.43 -9.37
CA GLY A 77 -14.24 -3.27 -8.19
C GLY A 77 -12.83 -3.58 -7.67
N ASP A 78 -11.81 -2.85 -8.12
CA ASP A 78 -10.45 -2.98 -7.60
C ASP A 78 -10.32 -2.42 -6.19
N GLY A 79 -10.78 -1.19 -5.99
CA GLY A 79 -10.56 -0.43 -4.77
C GLY A 79 -9.08 -0.17 -4.48
N PRO A 80 -8.37 0.67 -5.27
CA PRO A 80 -6.98 1.05 -5.02
C PRO A 80 -6.79 1.61 -3.61
N ARG A 81 -5.85 1.04 -2.85
CA ARG A 81 -5.66 1.35 -1.43
C ARG A 81 -4.35 2.05 -1.13
N HIS A 82 -3.21 1.39 -1.33
CA HIS A 82 -1.88 1.91 -1.03
C HIS A 82 -0.98 1.78 -2.26
N ILE A 83 0.01 2.68 -2.39
CA ILE A 83 0.97 2.70 -3.49
C ILE A 83 2.40 2.62 -2.93
N ALA A 84 3.22 1.76 -3.52
CA ALA A 84 4.66 1.74 -3.25
C ALA A 84 5.45 1.97 -4.53
N PHE A 85 6.28 3.02 -4.54
CA PHE A 85 7.11 3.39 -5.69
C PHE A 85 8.42 2.62 -5.68
N HIS A 86 8.85 2.19 -6.86
CA HIS A 86 10.18 1.66 -7.09
C HIS A 86 11.21 2.82 -7.17
N GLU A 87 12.46 2.55 -6.80
CA GLU A 87 13.52 3.58 -6.74
C GLU A 87 13.87 4.23 -8.09
N ASP A 88 13.51 3.58 -9.20
CA ASP A 88 13.74 4.14 -10.54
C ASP A 88 12.83 5.34 -10.87
N GLY A 89 11.82 5.60 -10.02
CA GLY A 89 10.85 6.67 -10.19
C GLY A 89 9.96 6.52 -11.43
N LYS A 90 9.93 5.33 -12.05
CA LYS A 90 9.16 5.04 -13.27
C LYS A 90 8.20 3.88 -13.10
N HIS A 91 8.31 3.13 -12.02
CA HIS A 91 7.39 2.06 -11.69
C HIS A 91 6.83 2.22 -10.28
N ALA A 92 5.62 1.73 -10.09
CA ALA A 92 5.00 1.59 -8.78
C ALA A 92 4.18 0.30 -8.71
N TYR A 93 3.79 -0.04 -7.49
CA TYR A 93 2.96 -1.18 -7.19
C TYR A 93 1.76 -0.71 -6.39
N ILE A 94 0.57 -1.05 -6.86
CA ILE A 94 -0.69 -0.60 -6.27
C ILE A 94 -1.44 -1.82 -5.79
N VAL A 95 -1.83 -1.82 -4.51
CA VAL A 95 -2.68 -2.87 -3.95
C VAL A 95 -4.14 -2.45 -4.03
N HIS A 96 -4.96 -3.39 -4.46
CA HIS A 96 -6.40 -3.24 -4.67
C HIS A 96 -7.13 -4.02 -3.58
N GLU A 97 -7.75 -3.29 -2.65
CA GLU A 97 -8.30 -3.85 -1.41
C GLU A 97 -9.47 -4.80 -1.66
N ILE A 98 -10.27 -4.55 -2.70
CA ILE A 98 -11.50 -5.30 -2.96
C ILE A 98 -11.20 -6.50 -3.86
N SER A 99 -10.46 -6.30 -4.95
CA SER A 99 -10.18 -7.38 -5.92
C SER A 99 -9.11 -8.36 -5.47
N ASN A 100 -8.37 -8.04 -4.41
CA ASN A 100 -7.24 -8.82 -3.91
C ASN A 100 -6.06 -8.98 -4.87
N MET A 101 -5.84 -7.93 -5.65
CA MET A 101 -4.83 -7.87 -6.68
C MET A 101 -3.76 -6.83 -6.34
N VAL A 102 -2.54 -7.09 -6.81
CA VAL A 102 -1.48 -6.10 -6.91
C VAL A 102 -1.17 -5.83 -8.36
N SER A 103 -1.16 -4.55 -8.73
CA SER A 103 -0.81 -4.09 -10.07
C SER A 103 0.59 -3.51 -10.09
N THR A 104 1.41 -3.97 -11.03
CA THR A 104 2.63 -3.27 -11.45
C THR A 104 2.23 -2.22 -12.47
N VAL A 105 2.59 -0.96 -12.22
CA VAL A 105 2.22 0.17 -13.07
C VAL A 105 3.44 0.96 -13.54
N ALA A 106 3.41 1.41 -14.79
CA ALA A 106 4.30 2.45 -15.28
C ALA A 106 3.82 3.81 -14.75
N TYR A 107 4.75 4.62 -14.27
CA TYR A 107 4.55 6.01 -13.90
C TYR A 107 5.26 6.92 -14.91
N ASN A 108 4.51 7.85 -15.50
CA ASN A 108 5.06 8.86 -16.39
C ASN A 108 4.29 10.17 -16.25
N ASP A 109 4.95 11.17 -15.65
CA ASP A 109 4.43 12.53 -15.51
C ASP A 109 3.00 12.56 -14.93
N GLY A 110 2.84 12.13 -13.68
CA GLY A 110 1.56 12.13 -12.98
C GLY A 110 0.55 11.06 -13.43
N LYS A 111 0.84 10.29 -14.49
CA LYS A 111 -0.06 9.24 -15.00
C LYS A 111 0.43 7.85 -14.66
N PHE A 112 -0.50 6.97 -14.32
CA PHE A 112 -0.26 5.55 -14.08
C PHE A 112 -0.85 4.72 -15.20
N THR A 113 -0.13 3.69 -15.65
CA THR A 113 -0.62 2.74 -16.65
C THR A 113 -0.29 1.34 -16.18
N GLU A 114 -1.31 0.49 -16.02
CA GLU A 114 -1.13 -0.90 -15.60
C GLU A 114 -0.35 -1.69 -16.66
N ILE A 115 0.66 -2.44 -16.19
CA ILE A 115 1.52 -3.30 -17.01
C ILE A 115 1.11 -4.76 -16.81
N GLU A 116 1.00 -5.17 -15.56
CA GLU A 116 0.60 -6.52 -15.16
C GLU A 116 -0.03 -6.48 -13.77
N ARG A 117 -0.75 -7.55 -13.41
CA ARG A 117 -1.37 -7.70 -12.10
C ARG A 117 -1.37 -9.16 -11.66
N HIS A 118 -1.29 -9.39 -10.35
CA HIS A 118 -1.24 -10.72 -9.73
C HIS A 118 -2.15 -10.79 -8.51
N SER A 119 -2.71 -11.98 -8.25
CA SER A 119 -3.45 -12.24 -7.01
C SER A 119 -2.47 -12.38 -5.84
N THR A 120 -2.85 -11.88 -4.67
CA THR A 120 -2.07 -11.99 -3.42
C THR A 120 -2.57 -13.11 -2.50
N ILE A 121 -3.58 -13.87 -2.95
CA ILE A 121 -4.18 -14.99 -2.24
C ILE A 121 -4.15 -16.27 -3.09
N PRO A 122 -4.15 -17.47 -2.49
CA PRO A 122 -4.24 -18.72 -3.23
C PRO A 122 -5.55 -18.79 -4.04
N ALA A 123 -5.48 -19.32 -5.27
CA ALA A 123 -6.65 -19.48 -6.13
C ALA A 123 -7.74 -20.41 -5.54
N THR A 124 -7.40 -21.20 -4.53
CA THR A 124 -8.31 -22.11 -3.82
C THR A 124 -8.93 -21.49 -2.57
N PHE A 125 -8.63 -20.22 -2.24
CA PHE A 125 -9.23 -19.56 -1.09
C PHE A 125 -10.65 -19.08 -1.41
N GLU A 126 -11.61 -19.47 -0.56
CA GLU A 126 -13.04 -19.18 -0.75
C GLU A 126 -13.61 -18.23 0.33
N GLY A 127 -12.73 -17.60 1.14
CA GLY A 127 -13.13 -16.68 2.21
C GLY A 127 -13.09 -15.21 1.80
N GLU A 128 -13.60 -14.35 2.68
CA GLU A 128 -13.43 -12.91 2.52
C GLU A 128 -11.98 -12.50 2.80
N THR A 129 -11.45 -11.61 1.98
CA THR A 129 -10.16 -11.00 2.23
C THR A 129 -10.08 -9.57 1.70
N LYS A 130 -9.23 -8.77 2.35
CA LYS A 130 -9.06 -7.34 2.10
C LYS A 130 -7.56 -7.00 2.16
N LEU A 131 -6.96 -6.62 1.03
CA LEU A 131 -5.55 -6.20 1.00
C LEU A 131 -5.35 -4.97 1.87
N ALA A 132 -4.14 -4.84 2.42
CA ALA A 132 -3.81 -3.75 3.32
C ALA A 132 -2.45 -3.12 3.03
N GLY A 133 -1.41 -3.54 3.74
CA GLY A 133 -0.09 -2.95 3.64
C GLY A 133 0.65 -3.42 2.39
N ILE A 134 1.46 -2.55 1.80
CA ILE A 134 2.47 -2.90 0.79
C ILE A 134 3.79 -2.22 1.16
N ARG A 135 4.88 -2.97 1.16
CA ARG A 135 6.24 -2.46 1.41
C ARG A 135 7.23 -3.13 0.46
N LEU A 136 8.21 -2.37 -0.01
CA LEU A 136 9.36 -2.90 -0.73
C LEU A 136 10.50 -3.11 0.25
N SER A 137 11.32 -4.13 0.03
CA SER A 137 12.62 -4.21 0.70
C SER A 137 13.47 -2.99 0.36
N ASN A 138 14.35 -2.58 1.28
CA ASN A 138 15.19 -1.39 1.05
C ASN A 138 16.16 -1.59 -0.12
N ASP A 139 16.50 -2.85 -0.44
CA ASP A 139 17.30 -3.20 -1.63
C ASP A 139 16.48 -3.36 -2.92
N GLN A 140 15.17 -3.06 -2.88
CA GLN A 140 14.26 -3.01 -4.04
C GLN A 140 14.13 -4.35 -4.79
N LYS A 141 14.35 -5.47 -4.11
CA LYS A 141 14.26 -6.81 -4.72
C LYS A 141 12.95 -7.53 -4.43
N PHE A 142 12.25 -7.17 -3.36
CA PHE A 142 11.05 -7.87 -2.93
C PHE A 142 9.95 -6.91 -2.52
N ILE A 143 8.70 -7.35 -2.75
CA ILE A 143 7.48 -6.71 -2.29
C ILE A 143 6.83 -7.65 -1.30
N TYR A 144 6.34 -7.07 -0.22
CA TYR A 144 5.52 -7.72 0.80
C TYR A 144 4.14 -7.08 0.78
N ILE A 145 3.09 -7.87 0.91
CA ILE A 145 1.70 -7.41 0.87
C ILE A 145 0.89 -8.15 1.92
N SER A 146 0.15 -7.45 2.77
CA SER A 146 -0.67 -8.09 3.79
C SER A 146 -2.13 -8.25 3.34
N ASN A 147 -2.70 -9.42 3.63
CA ASN A 147 -4.09 -9.76 3.37
C ASN A 147 -4.83 -9.93 4.70
N ARG A 148 -5.87 -9.14 4.95
CA ARG A 148 -6.76 -9.33 6.12
C ARG A 148 -7.83 -10.36 5.76
N GLY A 149 -8.18 -11.26 6.68
CA GLY A 149 -9.14 -12.36 6.45
C GLY A 149 -8.46 -13.65 5.99
N HIS A 150 -7.60 -13.61 4.97
CA HIS A 150 -6.65 -14.71 4.71
C HIS A 150 -5.47 -14.68 5.70
N ASP A 151 -5.25 -13.55 6.36
CA ASP A 151 -4.29 -13.34 7.45
C ASP A 151 -2.85 -13.77 7.11
N SER A 152 -2.40 -13.32 5.94
CA SER A 152 -1.11 -13.66 5.36
C SER A 152 -0.30 -12.46 4.90
N ILE A 153 0.98 -12.72 4.64
CA ILE A 153 1.87 -11.84 3.88
C ILE A 153 2.21 -12.56 2.57
N ALA A 154 1.77 -12.00 1.44
CA ALA A 154 2.20 -12.40 0.11
C ALA A 154 3.54 -11.75 -0.25
N ILE A 155 4.41 -12.52 -0.89
CA ILE A 155 5.78 -12.15 -1.21
C ILE A 155 5.97 -12.26 -2.72
N PHE A 156 6.47 -11.17 -3.32
CA PHE A 156 6.82 -11.12 -4.72
C PHE A 156 8.27 -10.67 -4.88
N LYS A 157 8.97 -11.24 -5.86
CA LYS A 157 10.28 -10.79 -6.30
C LYS A 157 10.10 -9.76 -7.42
N ILE A 158 10.82 -8.66 -7.31
CA ILE A 158 10.86 -7.60 -8.31
C ILE A 158 11.80 -8.04 -9.45
N GLY A 159 11.28 -7.96 -10.68
CA GLY A 159 12.02 -8.22 -11.91
C GLY A 159 12.96 -7.08 -12.29
N GLU A 160 13.59 -7.18 -13.46
CA GLU A 160 14.52 -6.16 -13.92
C GLU A 160 13.86 -4.78 -14.01
N LYS A 161 14.50 -3.77 -13.43
CA LYS A 161 14.07 -2.35 -13.46
C LYS A 161 12.66 -2.10 -12.92
N GLY A 162 12.14 -2.98 -12.06
CA GLY A 162 10.85 -2.76 -11.40
C GLY A 162 9.61 -3.04 -12.25
N SER A 163 9.75 -3.35 -13.55
CA SER A 163 8.61 -3.42 -14.48
C SER A 163 7.80 -4.71 -14.41
N SER A 164 8.20 -5.67 -13.59
CA SER A 164 7.46 -6.91 -13.37
C SER A 164 7.71 -7.45 -11.97
N ILE A 165 6.82 -8.33 -11.54
CA ILE A 165 6.92 -9.06 -10.28
C ILE A 165 6.63 -10.54 -10.52
N SER A 166 7.26 -11.40 -9.74
CA SER A 166 7.02 -12.84 -9.77
C SER A 166 6.72 -13.34 -8.37
N PHE A 167 5.67 -14.14 -8.24
CA PHE A 167 5.29 -14.79 -6.99
C PHE A 167 6.45 -15.55 -6.35
N VAL A 168 6.62 -15.41 -5.03
CA VAL A 168 7.58 -16.15 -4.22
C VAL A 168 6.85 -17.09 -3.27
N ASP A 169 6.04 -16.54 -2.37
CA ASP A 169 5.36 -17.31 -1.32
C ASP A 169 4.17 -16.54 -0.73
N ILE A 170 3.30 -17.25 0.00
CA ILE A 170 2.28 -16.67 0.90
C ILE A 170 2.44 -17.35 2.25
N VAL A 171 2.81 -16.57 3.26
CA VAL A 171 3.05 -17.07 4.61
C VAL A 171 2.01 -16.53 5.58
N SER A 172 1.69 -17.28 6.64
CA SER A 172 0.87 -16.74 7.73
C SER A 172 1.52 -15.48 8.32
N SER A 173 0.69 -14.48 8.62
CA SER A 173 1.13 -13.24 9.29
C SER A 173 1.39 -13.42 10.80
N GLY A 174 0.97 -14.55 11.37
CA GLY A 174 1.15 -14.88 12.78
C GLY A 174 0.08 -14.30 13.71
N GLY A 175 -0.99 -13.72 13.17
CA GLY A 175 -2.16 -13.22 13.90
C GLY A 175 -3.31 -12.91 12.94
N GLU A 176 -4.35 -12.22 13.42
CA GLU A 176 -5.57 -11.92 12.65
C GLU A 176 -5.60 -10.48 12.14
N PHE A 177 -6.07 -10.26 10.91
CA PHE A 177 -6.18 -8.94 10.29
C PHE A 177 -4.85 -8.13 10.32
N PRO A 178 -3.80 -8.56 9.60
CA PRO A 178 -2.53 -7.83 9.49
C PRO A 178 -2.69 -6.50 8.72
N ARG A 179 -3.12 -5.44 9.41
CA ARG A 179 -3.51 -4.17 8.78
C ARG A 179 -2.33 -3.33 8.33
N ASP A 180 -1.21 -3.43 9.03
CA ASP A 180 0.03 -2.82 8.59
C ASP A 180 1.24 -3.59 9.10
N PHE A 181 2.32 -3.45 8.37
CA PHE A 181 3.62 -3.97 8.73
C PHE A 181 4.69 -3.05 8.14
N ASN A 182 5.90 -3.18 8.65
CA ASN A 182 7.03 -2.43 8.12
C ASN A 182 8.33 -3.20 8.20
N ILE A 183 9.30 -2.75 7.41
CA ILE A 183 10.63 -3.34 7.32
C ILE A 183 11.58 -2.45 8.11
N THR A 184 12.38 -3.07 8.98
CA THR A 184 13.39 -2.36 9.77
C THR A 184 14.44 -1.69 8.87
N ASN A 185 15.07 -0.60 9.36
CA ASN A 185 16.13 0.10 8.60
C ASN A 185 17.31 -0.81 8.21
N SER A 186 17.63 -1.80 9.06
CA SER A 186 18.65 -2.83 8.78
C SER A 186 18.32 -3.70 7.56
N ASP A 187 17.04 -3.70 7.17
CA ASP A 187 16.52 -4.51 6.09
C ASP A 187 16.65 -6.02 6.38
N GLU A 188 16.73 -6.41 7.66
CA GLU A 188 16.84 -7.80 8.12
C GLU A 188 15.53 -8.36 8.68
N TYR A 189 14.65 -7.48 9.17
CA TYR A 189 13.41 -7.86 9.83
C TYR A 189 12.20 -7.12 9.29
N LEU A 190 11.06 -7.81 9.32
CA LEU A 190 9.72 -7.29 9.08
C LEU A 190 8.91 -7.44 10.37
N VAL A 191 8.21 -6.38 10.79
CA VAL A 191 7.34 -6.39 11.97
C VAL A 191 5.90 -6.15 11.50
N CYS A 192 5.02 -7.09 11.84
CA CYS A 192 3.61 -7.10 11.45
C CYS A 192 2.72 -6.89 12.67
N ALA A 193 1.75 -5.98 12.55
CA ALA A 193 0.75 -5.71 13.58
C ALA A 193 -0.63 -6.19 13.15
N HIS A 194 -1.35 -6.76 14.11
CA HIS A 194 -2.65 -7.39 13.91
C HIS A 194 -3.74 -6.53 14.54
N GLN A 195 -4.73 -6.16 13.74
CA GLN A 195 -5.83 -5.30 14.18
C GLN A 195 -6.81 -6.07 15.07
N GLU A 196 -6.97 -7.37 14.84
CA GLU A 196 -7.98 -8.22 15.48
C GLU A 196 -7.31 -9.43 16.18
N GLY A 197 -8.13 -10.36 16.67
CA GLY A 197 -7.67 -11.53 17.41
C GLY A 197 -7.05 -11.17 18.76
N ASP A 198 -5.83 -11.66 19.00
CA ASP A 198 -5.04 -11.40 20.21
C ASP A 198 -4.13 -10.17 20.11
N TYR A 199 -4.23 -9.42 19.01
CA TYR A 199 -3.42 -8.23 18.74
C TYR A 199 -1.92 -8.49 18.74
N ALA A 200 -1.49 -9.68 18.28
CA ALA A 200 -0.10 -10.06 18.20
C ALA A 200 0.76 -9.04 17.43
N LEU A 201 2.00 -8.85 17.89
CA LEU A 201 3.09 -8.28 17.12
C LEU A 201 4.02 -9.41 16.69
N THR A 202 4.02 -9.70 15.39
CA THR A 202 4.86 -10.76 14.83
C THR A 202 6.11 -10.17 14.20
N VAL A 203 7.27 -10.73 14.55
CA VAL A 203 8.55 -10.36 13.94
C VAL A 203 9.03 -11.50 13.05
N PHE A 204 9.32 -11.17 11.81
CA PHE A 204 9.89 -12.07 10.83
C PHE A 204 11.34 -11.68 10.54
N LYS A 205 12.24 -12.66 10.54
CA LYS A 205 13.55 -12.53 9.90
C LYS A 205 13.37 -12.74 8.40
N ARG A 206 13.95 -11.83 7.62
CA ARG A 206 13.85 -11.85 6.17
C ARG A 206 15.08 -12.45 5.54
N ASN A 207 14.87 -13.36 4.59
CA ASN A 207 15.94 -13.82 3.73
C ASN A 207 16.14 -12.80 2.60
N LYS A 208 17.23 -12.03 2.62
CA LYS A 208 17.52 -10.98 1.62
C LYS A 208 17.81 -11.53 0.22
N VAL A 209 18.04 -12.84 0.08
CA VAL A 209 18.32 -13.48 -1.22
C VAL A 209 17.06 -14.07 -1.84
N THR A 210 16.20 -14.71 -1.03
CA THR A 210 14.99 -15.39 -1.53
C THR A 210 13.72 -14.57 -1.32
N GLY A 211 13.73 -13.60 -0.41
CA GLY A 211 12.57 -12.81 0.00
C GLY A 211 11.73 -13.46 1.09
N GLU A 212 11.93 -14.75 1.37
CA GLU A 212 11.15 -15.53 2.33
C GLU A 212 11.21 -14.95 3.75
N LEU A 213 10.15 -15.20 4.51
CA LEU A 213 9.99 -14.76 5.89
C LEU A 213 10.02 -15.97 6.82
N THR A 214 10.80 -15.87 7.90
CA THR A 214 10.78 -16.84 9.00
C THR A 214 10.36 -16.12 10.26
N GLN A 215 9.25 -16.53 10.86
CA GLN A 215 8.80 -15.98 12.15
C GLN A 215 9.86 -16.26 13.22
N VAL A 216 10.28 -15.21 13.94
CA VAL A 216 11.29 -15.30 15.01
C VAL A 216 10.76 -14.79 16.35
N ASP A 217 9.69 -14.00 16.36
CA ASP A 217 9.00 -13.57 17.57
C ASP A 217 7.49 -13.37 17.31
N HIS A 218 6.69 -13.60 18.34
CA HIS A 218 5.23 -13.36 18.40
C HIS A 218 4.77 -13.10 19.85
N GLN A 219 5.69 -12.88 20.80
CA GLN A 219 5.35 -12.82 22.23
C GLN A 219 4.78 -11.46 22.67
N GLN A 220 4.86 -10.45 21.82
CA GLN A 220 4.41 -9.09 22.14
C GLN A 220 3.03 -8.82 21.53
N GLN A 221 2.33 -7.85 22.10
CA GLN A 221 1.02 -7.40 21.63
C GLN A 221 1.03 -5.88 21.45
N ALA A 222 0.28 -5.41 20.47
CA ALA A 222 -0.10 -4.02 20.31
C ALA A 222 -1.60 -3.98 20.05
N PRO A 223 -2.42 -3.74 21.10
CA PRO A 223 -3.87 -3.69 20.96
C PRO A 223 -4.29 -2.79 19.80
N GLU A 224 -5.11 -3.34 18.91
CA GLU A 224 -5.60 -2.65 17.70
C GLU A 224 -4.47 -2.07 16.82
N GLY A 225 -3.38 -2.83 16.65
CA GLY A 225 -2.23 -2.42 15.87
C GLY A 225 -2.55 -2.24 14.38
N VAL A 226 -2.62 -0.99 13.92
CA VAL A 226 -2.99 -0.65 12.53
C VAL A 226 -1.94 0.16 11.76
N CYS A 227 -0.80 0.47 12.39
CA CYS A 227 0.29 1.22 11.78
C CYS A 227 1.62 0.80 12.41
N VAL A 228 2.62 0.50 11.58
CA VAL A 228 3.98 0.17 12.02
C VAL A 228 4.96 1.15 11.39
N GLN A 229 5.64 1.93 12.22
CA GLN A 229 6.62 2.90 11.76
C GLN A 229 7.90 2.82 12.61
N PHE A 230 9.05 2.72 11.94
CA PHE A 230 10.34 2.88 12.58
C PHE A 230 10.75 4.35 12.56
N LEU A 231 11.25 4.84 13.69
CA LEU A 231 11.80 6.19 13.80
C LEU A 231 13.16 6.22 13.10
N GLN A 232 13.42 7.31 12.38
CA GLN A 232 14.70 7.61 11.74
C GLN A 232 15.49 8.60 12.60
#